data_AF-A0AAV4HTV4-F1
#
_entry.id   AF-A0AAV4HTV4-F1
#
_cell.length_a   1.000
_cell.length_b   1.000
_cell.length_c   1.000
_cell.angle_alpha   90.00
_cell.angle_beta   90.00
_cell.angle_gamma   90.00
#
_symmetry.space_group_name_H-M   'P 1'
#
loop_
_entity.id
_entity.type
_entity.pdbx_description
1 polymer ?
#
loop_
_entity_poly.entity_id
_entity_poly.type
_entity_poly.pdbx_seq_one_letter_code
_entity_poly.pdbx_strand_id
1 'polypeptide(L)'
;MGLCQFKKAHQMAVLHYVNASNVDPPAPTDWDSSIREGTLLNPWNGASSENEFEITRMRADMPDTNDGVLTSVPDKTFYFGMDFYNIDSYWFHHPEFYPLTMVDQSKRFYPTQMNRISSRLPPSPPLTQYDDVPASLYCNEFTVQKDCSKEWCNCVHKVDVALGDLVELVLVDEGAMRVANHPVHLHGFKFRAVAMGKLGSSTTVAEVKALDKSGQIIRSTSRAPLKDSITVPDGGYVVLRFRADNAGMWMMHCHVVSHTVNGMGVIIQVGDKSEFPKAPKNFPKCGSWNKPVEDDDDEEEDEDKGVDIVYFLLFYVYVCINDDDDDDDDDDDDDDDDDDDDDDVDDDGDESTSERCLCYYKKKETEDFFKAVVADVADGSQFEYFVKHSIQLSDYPCYKQSVKLLIKACPGMDVPQNYFALRKLRVLANLCDARISANQIWKSIGDVASQAAICAARPAGQ
;
A
#
# COMPACT_ATOMS: atom_id res chain seq x y z
N MET A 1 5.59 0.52 10.30
CA MET A 1 4.86 -0.55 11.01
C MET A 1 5.85 -1.57 11.58
N GLY A 2 5.96 -1.63 12.91
CA GLY A 2 6.82 -2.59 13.61
C GLY A 2 6.16 -3.96 13.76
N LEU A 3 6.95 -5.03 13.76
CA LEU A 3 6.52 -6.33 14.26
C LEU A 3 6.14 -6.16 15.74
N CYS A 4 4.96 -6.65 16.15
CA CYS A 4 4.50 -6.60 17.53
C CYS A 4 5.63 -7.00 18.51
N GLN A 5 5.90 -6.16 19.53
CA GLN A 5 6.88 -6.46 20.57
C GLN A 5 6.46 -7.65 21.48
N PHE A 6 5.18 -8.01 21.46
CA PHE A 6 4.65 -9.10 22.26
C PHE A 6 4.91 -10.45 21.57
N LYS A 7 5.84 -11.23 22.11
CA LYS A 7 6.17 -12.59 21.60
C LYS A 7 5.16 -13.66 22.01
N LYS A 8 4.22 -13.33 22.90
CA LYS A 8 3.21 -14.22 23.45
C LYS A 8 1.95 -13.40 23.76
N ALA A 9 0.86 -13.66 23.04
CA ALA A 9 -0.44 -13.05 23.27
C ALA A 9 -1.52 -14.14 23.12
N HIS A 10 -2.41 -14.29 24.10
CA HIS A 10 -3.41 -15.34 24.10
C HIS A 10 -4.81 -14.72 24.22
N GLN A 11 -5.70 -15.11 23.33
CA GLN A 11 -7.13 -14.84 23.38
C GLN A 11 -7.86 -16.18 23.22
N MET A 12 -8.97 -16.35 23.93
CA MET A 12 -9.72 -17.60 23.90
C MET A 12 -11.20 -17.33 23.60
N ALA A 13 -11.75 -18.16 22.72
CA ALA A 13 -13.18 -18.34 22.55
C ALA A 13 -13.53 -19.82 22.71
N VAL A 14 -14.66 -20.12 23.36
CA VAL A 14 -15.22 -21.48 23.44
C VAL A 14 -16.33 -21.59 22.41
N LEU A 15 -16.20 -22.56 21.50
CA LEU A 15 -17.21 -22.86 20.49
C LEU A 15 -17.91 -24.18 20.84
N HIS A 16 -19.22 -24.12 21.10
CA HIS A 16 -20.04 -25.32 21.27
C HIS A 16 -20.70 -25.69 19.94
N TYR A 17 -20.42 -26.88 19.45
CA TYR A 17 -21.14 -27.44 18.32
C TYR A 17 -22.48 -28.04 18.75
N VAL A 18 -23.44 -28.12 17.84
CA VAL A 18 -24.70 -28.83 18.08
C VAL A 18 -24.39 -30.29 18.45
N ASN A 19 -24.91 -30.74 19.60
CA ASN A 19 -24.63 -32.04 20.24
C ASN A 19 -23.27 -32.18 20.95
N ALA A 20 -22.47 -31.11 21.04
CA ALA A 20 -21.31 -31.10 21.93
C ALA A 20 -21.75 -30.95 23.41
N SER A 21 -20.86 -31.32 24.32
CA SER A 21 -21.04 -31.03 25.74
C SER A 21 -21.20 -29.51 25.97
N ASN A 22 -22.12 -29.11 26.84
CA ASN A 22 -22.24 -27.72 27.32
C ASN A 22 -21.23 -27.39 28.43
N VAL A 23 -20.34 -28.33 28.76
CA VAL A 23 -19.26 -28.10 29.72
C VAL A 23 -18.09 -27.49 28.99
N ASP A 24 -17.71 -26.27 29.38
CA ASP A 24 -16.54 -25.60 28.86
C ASP A 24 -15.29 -26.44 29.14
N PRO A 25 -14.40 -26.62 28.16
CA PRO A 25 -13.11 -27.23 28.42
C PRO A 25 -12.33 -26.34 29.40
N PRO A 26 -11.54 -26.92 30.32
CA PRO A 26 -10.67 -26.13 31.19
C PRO A 26 -9.80 -25.21 30.34
N ALA A 27 -9.89 -23.92 30.64
CA ALA A 27 -9.19 -22.86 29.95
C ALA A 27 -7.68 -22.95 30.19
N PRO A 28 -6.82 -23.00 29.14
CA PRO A 28 -5.44 -22.64 29.33
C PRO A 28 -5.36 -21.18 29.79
N THR A 29 -4.65 -20.94 30.89
CA THR A 29 -4.54 -19.63 31.55
C THR A 29 -3.45 -18.76 30.92
N ASP A 30 -2.61 -19.33 30.07
CA ASP A 30 -1.47 -18.65 29.44
C ASP A 30 -1.17 -19.20 28.03
N TRP A 31 -0.32 -18.49 27.30
CA TRP A 31 0.13 -18.87 25.96
C TRP A 31 0.77 -20.27 25.90
N ASP A 32 1.58 -20.64 26.91
CA ASP A 32 2.35 -21.89 26.88
C ASP A 32 1.46 -23.12 27.10
N SER A 33 0.38 -22.97 27.88
CA SER A 33 -0.65 -24.00 28.09
C SER A 33 -1.67 -24.10 26.96
N SER A 34 -1.72 -23.11 26.05
CA SER A 34 -2.61 -23.14 24.88
C SER A 34 -2.19 -24.15 23.80
N ILE A 35 -0.99 -24.71 23.90
CA ILE A 35 -0.50 -25.80 23.04
C ILE A 35 -1.25 -27.09 23.41
N ARG A 36 -2.37 -27.33 22.74
CA ARG A 36 -3.19 -28.53 22.96
C ARG A 36 -2.55 -29.73 22.28
N GLU A 37 -2.41 -30.83 23.03
CA GLU A 37 -2.13 -32.14 22.46
C GLU A 37 -3.39 -32.63 21.70
N GLY A 38 -3.24 -33.04 20.45
CA GLY A 38 -4.35 -33.54 19.64
C GLY A 38 -4.23 -33.20 18.16
N THR A 39 -5.38 -33.05 17.51
CA THR A 39 -5.48 -32.74 16.09
C THR A 39 -5.37 -31.23 15.85
N LEU A 40 -4.39 -30.81 15.05
CA LEU A 40 -4.23 -29.43 14.61
C LEU A 40 -4.97 -29.22 13.27
N LEU A 41 -5.84 -28.23 13.25
CA LEU A 41 -6.64 -27.87 12.08
C LEU A 41 -6.04 -26.63 11.42
N ASN A 42 -5.77 -26.73 10.12
CA ASN A 42 -5.16 -25.72 9.26
C ASN A 42 -3.86 -25.14 9.86
N PRO A 43 -2.83 -25.97 10.06
CA PRO A 43 -1.57 -25.55 10.69
C PRO A 43 -0.90 -24.40 9.92
N TRP A 44 -0.26 -23.48 10.65
CA TRP A 44 0.55 -22.42 10.04
C TRP A 44 1.71 -23.05 9.27
N ASN A 45 1.77 -22.86 7.94
CA ASN A 45 2.83 -23.37 7.07
C ASN A 45 3.14 -24.86 7.33
N GLY A 46 2.12 -25.64 7.72
CA GLY A 46 2.25 -27.07 7.99
C GLY A 46 1.86 -27.89 6.76
N ALA A 47 2.58 -28.99 6.53
CA ALA A 47 2.13 -30.01 5.60
C ALA A 47 1.07 -30.89 6.29
N SER A 48 0.09 -31.38 5.53
CA SER A 48 -0.89 -32.27 6.13
C SER A 48 -0.25 -33.60 6.58
N SER A 49 -0.62 -34.06 7.78
CA SER A 49 -0.17 -35.31 8.39
C SER A 49 -1.34 -36.10 8.97
N GLU A 50 -1.07 -37.11 9.81
CA GLU A 50 -2.09 -37.88 10.51
C GLU A 50 -2.85 -37.02 11.54
N ASN A 51 -2.15 -36.12 12.22
CA ASN A 51 -2.71 -35.26 13.27
C ASN A 51 -2.82 -33.78 12.86
N GLU A 52 -2.36 -33.41 11.65
CA GLU A 52 -2.46 -32.05 11.12
C GLU A 52 -3.25 -32.04 9.80
N PHE A 53 -4.41 -31.39 9.81
CA PHE A 53 -5.30 -31.35 8.65
C PHE A 53 -5.32 -29.96 8.05
N GLU A 54 -4.87 -29.82 6.82
CA GLU A 54 -5.12 -28.63 6.01
C GLU A 54 -6.62 -28.39 5.81
N ILE A 55 -7.02 -27.13 5.55
CA ILE A 55 -8.42 -26.75 5.43
C ILE A 55 -9.18 -27.60 4.39
N THR A 56 -8.53 -27.98 3.29
CA THR A 56 -9.11 -28.75 2.18
C THR A 56 -9.41 -30.22 2.52
N ARG A 57 -8.90 -30.74 3.64
CA ARG A 57 -9.30 -32.05 4.19
C ARG A 57 -10.55 -31.97 5.06
N MET A 58 -10.97 -30.77 5.45
CA MET A 58 -12.21 -30.54 6.18
C MET A 58 -13.39 -30.52 5.21
N ARG A 59 -14.57 -30.91 5.69
CA ARG A 59 -15.80 -30.88 4.90
C ARG A 59 -16.69 -29.75 5.38
N ALA A 60 -17.13 -28.91 4.46
CA ALA A 60 -18.20 -27.96 4.74
C ALA A 60 -19.45 -28.73 5.17
N ASP A 61 -20.11 -28.26 6.23
CA ASP A 61 -21.41 -28.80 6.67
C ASP A 61 -22.51 -28.46 5.65
N MET A 62 -22.36 -27.30 5.00
CA MET A 62 -23.28 -26.85 3.97
C MET A 62 -23.27 -27.82 2.78
N PRO A 63 -24.45 -28.19 2.25
CA PRO A 63 -24.53 -29.07 1.10
C PRO A 63 -23.89 -28.43 -0.14
N ASP A 64 -23.51 -29.29 -1.08
CA ASP A 64 -23.01 -28.83 -2.37
C ASP A 64 -24.13 -28.18 -3.17
N THR A 65 -23.82 -27.05 -3.81
CA THR A 65 -24.69 -26.40 -4.76
C THR A 65 -24.61 -27.12 -6.10
N ASN A 66 -25.75 -27.24 -6.81
CA ASN A 66 -25.80 -27.84 -8.16
C ASN A 66 -25.30 -26.88 -9.25
N ASP A 67 -24.45 -25.92 -8.90
CA ASP A 67 -23.89 -24.92 -9.81
C ASP A 67 -22.66 -25.44 -10.58
N GLY A 68 -22.18 -26.65 -10.30
CA GLY A 68 -21.02 -27.24 -10.98
C GLY A 68 -19.66 -26.69 -10.55
N VAL A 69 -19.56 -25.76 -9.58
CA VAL A 69 -18.29 -25.13 -9.18
C VAL A 69 -17.23 -26.17 -8.77
N LEU A 70 -17.65 -27.27 -8.12
CA LEU A 70 -16.74 -28.32 -7.65
C LEU A 70 -16.43 -29.41 -8.68
N THR A 71 -17.25 -29.58 -9.71
CA THR A 71 -17.22 -30.77 -10.58
C THR A 71 -16.99 -30.46 -12.06
N SER A 72 -17.34 -29.26 -12.51
CA SER A 72 -17.12 -28.81 -13.88
C SER A 72 -15.65 -28.46 -14.14
N VAL A 73 -15.29 -28.45 -15.42
CA VAL A 73 -14.01 -27.91 -15.89
C VAL A 73 -14.09 -26.39 -15.83
N PRO A 74 -13.09 -25.69 -15.24
CA PRO A 74 -13.06 -24.23 -15.22
C PRO A 74 -12.98 -23.63 -16.63
N ASP A 75 -13.69 -22.53 -16.84
CA ASP A 75 -13.62 -21.73 -18.08
C ASP A 75 -12.33 -20.92 -18.14
N LYS A 76 -11.82 -20.50 -16.97
CA LYS A 76 -10.56 -19.78 -16.79
C LYS A 76 -9.75 -20.38 -15.64
N THR A 77 -8.45 -20.54 -15.87
CA THR A 77 -7.50 -20.91 -14.81
C THR A 77 -6.35 -19.92 -14.80
N PHE A 78 -6.08 -19.31 -13.64
CA PHE A 78 -4.95 -18.40 -13.43
C PHE A 78 -3.99 -18.99 -12.42
N TYR A 79 -2.69 -18.81 -12.66
CA TYR A 79 -1.66 -19.16 -11.69
C TYR A 79 -1.02 -17.87 -11.20
N PHE A 80 -1.04 -17.64 -9.89
CA PHE A 80 -0.42 -16.49 -9.26
C PHE A 80 0.71 -16.94 -8.36
N GLY A 81 1.94 -16.71 -8.80
CA GLY A 81 3.13 -16.83 -7.95
C GLY A 81 3.27 -15.58 -7.08
N MET A 82 3.46 -15.76 -5.79
CA MET A 82 3.53 -14.68 -4.82
C MET A 82 4.78 -14.87 -3.97
N ASP A 83 5.53 -13.79 -3.77
CA ASP A 83 6.65 -13.74 -2.84
C ASP A 83 7.11 -12.28 -2.67
N PHE A 84 8.14 -12.12 -1.84
CA PHE A 84 9.06 -11.00 -1.84
C PHE A 84 10.16 -11.25 -2.86
N TYR A 85 10.47 -10.25 -3.69
CA TYR A 85 11.53 -10.41 -4.69
C TYR A 85 12.72 -9.50 -4.38
N ASN A 86 13.92 -10.06 -4.52
CA ASN A 86 15.17 -9.34 -4.37
C ASN A 86 15.46 -8.51 -5.63
N ILE A 87 14.70 -7.42 -5.79
CA ILE A 87 14.71 -6.55 -6.97
C ILE A 87 14.66 -5.08 -6.57
N ASP A 88 15.46 -4.26 -7.25
CA ASP A 88 15.49 -2.82 -7.00
C ASP A 88 14.16 -2.18 -7.41
N SER A 89 13.48 -1.53 -6.46
CA SER A 89 12.23 -0.79 -6.69
C SER A 89 12.50 0.71 -6.63
N TYR A 90 11.95 1.47 -7.56
CA TYR A 90 12.09 2.93 -7.56
C TYR A 90 11.49 3.59 -6.31
N TRP A 91 10.60 2.92 -5.59
CA TRP A 91 10.02 3.39 -4.33
C TRP A 91 10.97 3.18 -3.14
N PHE A 92 11.60 2.01 -3.05
CA PHE A 92 12.34 1.61 -1.84
C PHE A 92 13.85 1.47 -1.99
N HIS A 93 14.35 1.17 -3.20
CA HIS A 93 15.77 0.97 -3.54
C HIS A 93 16.01 1.39 -4.99
N HIS A 94 16.20 2.70 -5.23
CA HIS A 94 16.33 3.22 -6.59
C HIS A 94 17.62 2.68 -7.23
N PRO A 95 17.56 1.99 -8.39
CA PRO A 95 18.71 1.30 -8.97
C PRO A 95 19.96 2.17 -9.19
N GLU A 96 19.76 3.45 -9.52
CA GLU A 96 20.86 4.39 -9.78
C GLU A 96 21.41 5.10 -8.53
N PHE A 97 20.61 5.28 -7.49
CA PHE A 97 20.96 6.15 -6.35
C PHE A 97 21.23 5.37 -5.07
N TYR A 98 20.47 4.31 -4.81
CA TYR A 98 20.59 3.45 -3.63
C TYR A 98 20.08 2.03 -3.94
N PRO A 99 20.72 1.30 -4.86
CA PRO A 99 20.41 -0.10 -5.10
C PRO A 99 20.53 -0.93 -3.83
N LEU A 100 19.75 -2.01 -3.75
CA LEU A 100 19.72 -2.99 -2.68
C LEU A 100 21.12 -3.47 -2.29
N THR A 101 22.01 -3.62 -3.27
CA THR A 101 23.39 -4.08 -3.05
C THR A 101 24.20 -3.17 -2.13
N MET A 102 23.88 -1.88 -2.06
CA MET A 102 24.53 -0.91 -1.16
C MET A 102 23.86 -0.80 0.22
N VAL A 103 22.69 -1.40 0.38
CA VAL A 103 21.97 -1.44 1.65
C VAL A 103 22.32 -2.72 2.40
N ASP A 104 22.60 -2.58 3.70
CA ASP A 104 22.81 -3.72 4.59
C ASP A 104 21.63 -4.70 4.51
N GLN A 105 21.90 -6.00 4.42
CA GLN A 105 20.88 -7.01 4.19
C GLN A 105 19.74 -6.98 5.23
N SER A 106 20.03 -6.61 6.49
CA SER A 106 19.04 -6.49 7.54
C SER A 106 18.07 -5.33 7.35
N LYS A 107 18.45 -4.34 6.53
CA LYS A 107 17.69 -3.11 6.24
C LYS A 107 17.10 -3.10 4.83
N ARG A 108 17.30 -4.15 4.04
CA ARG A 108 16.71 -4.28 2.71
C ARG A 108 15.20 -4.47 2.83
N PHE A 109 14.51 -3.76 1.96
CA PHE A 109 13.08 -3.87 1.77
C PHE A 109 12.84 -4.53 0.42
N TYR A 110 12.02 -5.57 0.38
CA TYR A 110 11.77 -6.34 -0.83
C TYR A 110 10.33 -6.10 -1.27
N PRO A 111 10.08 -5.59 -2.48
CA PRO A 111 8.73 -5.41 -2.96
C PRO A 111 8.00 -6.77 -3.01
N THR A 112 6.75 -6.75 -2.59
CA THR A 112 5.86 -7.89 -2.70
C THR A 112 5.21 -7.88 -4.07
N GLN A 113 5.07 -9.05 -4.69
CA GLN A 113 4.59 -9.15 -6.06
C GLN A 113 3.67 -10.36 -6.24
N MET A 114 2.73 -10.23 -7.18
CA MET A 114 2.01 -11.37 -7.76
C MET A 114 2.41 -11.49 -9.23
N ASN A 115 2.87 -12.67 -9.67
CA ASN A 115 3.45 -12.91 -10.99
C ASN A 115 4.57 -11.91 -11.34
N ARG A 116 5.42 -11.58 -10.35
CA ARG A 116 6.53 -10.61 -10.48
C ARG A 116 6.11 -9.18 -10.83
N ILE A 117 4.83 -8.85 -10.64
CA ILE A 117 4.28 -7.51 -10.79
C ILE A 117 3.89 -7.00 -9.40
N SER A 118 4.40 -5.82 -9.02
CA SER A 118 3.87 -5.07 -7.87
C SER A 118 2.64 -4.29 -8.33
N SER A 119 1.47 -4.64 -7.82
CA SER A 119 0.26 -3.89 -8.10
C SER A 119 0.32 -2.48 -7.51
N ARG A 120 -0.18 -1.50 -8.24
CA ARG A 120 -0.51 -0.17 -7.73
C ARG A 120 -2.01 0.02 -7.83
N LEU A 121 -2.58 0.75 -6.87
CA LEU A 121 -3.97 1.17 -6.99
C LEU A 121 -4.11 2.16 -8.17
N PRO A 122 -5.22 2.11 -8.91
CA PRO A 122 -5.51 3.10 -9.95
C PRO A 122 -5.78 4.47 -9.32
N PRO A 123 -5.57 5.57 -10.07
CA PRO A 123 -5.79 6.94 -9.58
C PRO A 123 -7.28 7.28 -9.35
N SER A 124 -8.20 6.40 -9.77
CA SER A 124 -9.63 6.54 -9.50
C SER A 124 -10.26 5.15 -9.35
N PRO A 125 -11.32 5.00 -8.53
CA PRO A 125 -12.03 3.74 -8.35
C PRO A 125 -12.58 3.17 -9.67
N PRO A 126 -12.04 2.07 -10.21
CA PRO A 126 -12.35 1.64 -11.57
C PRO A 126 -13.74 1.02 -11.73
N LEU A 127 -14.41 0.68 -10.62
CA LEU A 127 -15.78 0.20 -10.63
C LEU A 127 -16.78 1.33 -10.91
N THR A 128 -16.59 2.50 -10.29
CA THR A 128 -17.51 3.65 -10.42
C THR A 128 -17.02 4.69 -11.44
N GLN A 129 -15.71 4.76 -11.66
CA GLN A 129 -15.00 5.75 -12.48
C GLN A 129 -14.13 5.05 -13.55
N TYR A 130 -14.71 4.06 -14.24
CA TYR A 130 -14.00 3.20 -15.20
C TYR A 130 -13.23 3.98 -16.29
N ASP A 131 -13.83 5.04 -16.83
CA ASP A 131 -13.20 5.83 -17.90
C ASP A 131 -12.10 6.77 -17.40
N ASP A 132 -12.07 7.03 -16.10
CA ASP A 132 -11.09 7.93 -15.47
C ASP A 132 -9.75 7.21 -15.24
N VAL A 133 -9.70 5.88 -15.45
CA VAL A 133 -8.48 5.07 -15.37
C VAL A 133 -7.97 4.74 -16.79
N PRO A 134 -6.85 5.33 -17.24
CA PRO A 134 -6.31 5.04 -18.56
C PRO A 134 -5.96 3.56 -18.75
N ALA A 135 -6.35 2.99 -19.88
CA ALA A 135 -6.10 1.58 -20.22
C ALA A 135 -4.61 1.21 -20.17
N SER A 136 -3.71 2.17 -20.43
CA SER A 136 -2.25 2.02 -20.36
C SER A 136 -1.71 1.79 -18.95
N LEU A 137 -2.49 2.06 -17.90
CA LEU A 137 -2.08 1.80 -16.52
C LEU A 137 -2.23 0.34 -16.13
N TYR A 138 -3.11 -0.41 -16.79
CA TYR A 138 -3.36 -1.82 -16.52
C TYR A 138 -2.28 -2.71 -17.15
N CYS A 139 -1.88 -3.75 -16.42
CA CYS A 139 -1.05 -4.81 -17.00
C CYS A 139 -1.29 -6.17 -16.34
N ASN A 140 -0.75 -7.22 -16.96
CA ASN A 140 -0.67 -8.58 -16.42
C ASN A 140 0.58 -9.27 -16.97
N GLU A 141 0.76 -10.55 -16.63
CA GLU A 141 1.92 -11.36 -17.04
C GLU A 141 2.15 -11.42 -18.56
N PHE A 142 1.12 -11.16 -19.38
CA PHE A 142 1.20 -11.20 -20.84
C PHE A 142 1.37 -9.82 -21.49
N THR A 143 0.95 -8.76 -20.80
CA THR A 143 0.94 -7.38 -21.36
C THR A 143 2.05 -6.49 -20.81
N VAL A 144 2.68 -6.90 -19.71
CA VAL A 144 3.83 -6.17 -19.15
C VAL A 144 4.98 -6.17 -20.16
N GLN A 145 5.54 -4.99 -20.42
CA GLN A 145 6.53 -4.79 -21.50
C GLN A 145 7.97 -5.09 -21.08
N LYS A 146 8.23 -5.09 -19.77
CA LYS A 146 9.57 -5.28 -19.20
C LYS A 146 9.80 -6.73 -18.81
N ASP A 147 11.07 -7.14 -18.74
CA ASP A 147 11.45 -8.42 -18.16
C ASP A 147 11.36 -8.34 -16.63
N CYS A 148 10.18 -8.66 -16.08
CA CYS A 148 9.90 -8.59 -14.64
C CYS A 148 10.72 -9.59 -13.79
N SER A 149 11.51 -10.47 -14.43
CA SER A 149 12.49 -11.29 -13.72
C SER A 149 13.77 -10.54 -13.38
N LYS A 150 14.03 -9.41 -14.05
CA LYS A 150 15.27 -8.60 -13.91
C LYS A 150 15.00 -7.17 -13.46
N GLU A 151 13.88 -6.60 -13.88
CA GLU A 151 13.49 -5.23 -13.54
C GLU A 151 12.19 -5.20 -12.75
N TRP A 152 12.06 -4.23 -11.86
CA TRP A 152 10.84 -4.08 -11.08
C TRP A 152 9.70 -3.55 -11.96
N CYS A 153 8.67 -4.39 -12.09
CA CYS A 153 7.45 -4.08 -12.80
C CYS A 153 6.37 -3.61 -11.83
N ASN A 154 5.80 -2.44 -12.09
CA ASN A 154 4.66 -1.91 -11.35
C ASN A 154 3.57 -1.38 -12.30
N CYS A 155 2.32 -1.75 -12.04
CA CYS A 155 1.16 -1.34 -12.83
C CYS A 155 -0.12 -1.63 -12.05
N VAL A 156 -1.29 -1.22 -12.57
CA VAL A 156 -2.56 -1.69 -12.03
C VAL A 156 -2.75 -3.13 -12.50
N HIS A 157 -2.34 -4.10 -11.67
CA HIS A 157 -2.32 -5.51 -12.06
C HIS A 157 -3.74 -6.02 -12.21
N LYS A 158 -4.14 -6.46 -13.40
CA LYS A 158 -5.52 -6.84 -13.71
C LYS A 158 -5.62 -8.06 -14.62
N VAL A 159 -6.56 -8.95 -14.30
CA VAL A 159 -7.00 -10.05 -15.17
C VAL A 159 -8.50 -9.93 -15.44
N ASP A 160 -8.93 -10.42 -16.60
CA ASP A 160 -10.30 -10.30 -17.08
C ASP A 160 -10.96 -11.68 -17.20
N VAL A 161 -12.20 -11.78 -16.73
CA VAL A 161 -13.07 -12.97 -16.87
C VAL A 161 -14.47 -12.53 -17.32
N ALA A 162 -15.17 -13.39 -18.06
CA ALA A 162 -16.54 -13.08 -18.48
C ALA A 162 -17.51 -13.30 -17.31
N LEU A 163 -18.62 -12.54 -17.31
CA LEU A 163 -19.70 -12.76 -16.37
C LEU A 163 -20.26 -14.19 -16.54
N GLY A 164 -20.25 -14.95 -15.45
CA GLY A 164 -20.69 -16.33 -15.39
C GLY A 164 -19.59 -17.39 -15.53
N ASP A 165 -18.34 -17.02 -15.88
CA ASP A 165 -17.21 -17.95 -15.97
C ASP A 165 -17.01 -18.72 -14.66
N LEU A 166 -16.75 -20.03 -14.75
CA LEU A 166 -16.17 -20.80 -13.65
C LEU A 166 -14.65 -20.55 -13.62
N VAL A 167 -14.19 -19.84 -12.60
CA VAL A 167 -12.79 -19.43 -12.45
C VAL A 167 -12.08 -20.32 -11.45
N GLU A 168 -10.90 -20.84 -11.83
CA GLU A 168 -9.97 -21.52 -10.94
C GLU A 168 -8.71 -20.66 -10.72
N LEU A 169 -8.41 -20.35 -9.46
CA LEU A 169 -7.21 -19.61 -9.07
C LEU A 169 -6.24 -20.58 -8.40
N VAL A 170 -5.05 -20.72 -8.94
CA VAL A 170 -3.95 -21.48 -8.34
C VAL A 170 -2.95 -20.49 -7.75
N LEU A 171 -3.02 -20.29 -6.44
CA LEU A 171 -2.13 -19.40 -5.71
C LEU A 171 -0.92 -20.20 -5.25
N VAL A 172 0.28 -19.68 -5.51
CA VAL A 172 1.55 -20.33 -5.19
C VAL A 172 2.40 -19.36 -4.39
N ASP A 173 2.80 -19.76 -3.18
CA ASP A 173 3.80 -19.06 -2.40
C ASP A 173 5.16 -19.69 -2.69
N GLU A 174 6.07 -18.92 -3.30
CA GLU A 174 7.36 -19.46 -3.77
C GLU A 174 8.34 -19.71 -2.62
N GLY A 175 8.18 -19.06 -1.46
CA GLY A 175 9.04 -19.27 -0.28
C GLY A 175 10.53 -18.98 -0.49
N ALA A 176 10.87 -18.13 -1.46
CA ALA A 176 12.23 -17.88 -1.90
C ALA A 176 13.03 -16.99 -0.94
N MET A 177 12.38 -16.08 -0.21
CA MET A 177 13.08 -15.03 0.55
C MET A 177 12.88 -15.11 2.06
N ARG A 178 11.64 -15.22 2.53
CA ARG A 178 11.31 -15.25 3.96
C ARG A 178 10.26 -16.32 4.19
N VAL A 179 10.36 -16.99 5.34
CA VAL A 179 9.25 -17.81 5.84
C VAL A 179 8.12 -16.85 6.18
N ALA A 180 7.21 -16.67 5.24
CA ALA A 180 5.99 -15.89 5.37
C ALA A 180 4.81 -16.79 5.01
N ASN A 181 3.63 -16.42 5.44
CA ASN A 181 2.40 -17.01 4.94
C ASN A 181 1.57 -15.86 4.39
N HIS A 182 0.90 -16.10 3.27
CA HIS A 182 0.11 -15.06 2.63
C HIS A 182 -1.38 -15.36 2.82
N PRO A 183 -2.05 -14.74 3.81
CA PRO A 183 -3.51 -14.77 3.86
C PRO A 183 -4.02 -13.98 2.66
N VAL A 184 -4.62 -14.65 1.68
CA VAL A 184 -5.18 -14.01 0.49
C VAL A 184 -6.68 -13.88 0.67
N HIS A 185 -7.19 -12.68 0.43
CA HIS A 185 -8.60 -12.34 0.44
C HIS A 185 -9.05 -11.95 -0.98
N LEU A 186 -10.28 -12.34 -1.34
CA LEU A 186 -10.92 -11.96 -2.60
C LEU A 186 -12.21 -11.18 -2.30
N HIS A 187 -12.25 -9.94 -2.78
CA HIS A 187 -13.44 -9.09 -2.68
C HIS A 187 -14.57 -9.61 -3.57
N GLY A 188 -15.82 -9.29 -3.21
CA GLY A 188 -17.01 -9.55 -4.05
C GLY A 188 -17.42 -11.02 -4.17
N PHE A 189 -16.60 -11.96 -3.71
CA PHE A 189 -16.85 -13.40 -3.86
C PHE A 189 -16.49 -14.20 -2.62
N LYS A 190 -17.23 -15.29 -2.42
CA LYS A 190 -16.74 -16.45 -1.68
C LYS A 190 -16.27 -17.49 -2.69
N PHE A 191 -15.26 -18.26 -2.33
CA PHE A 191 -14.69 -19.32 -3.13
C PHE A 191 -14.67 -20.65 -2.37
N ARG A 192 -14.66 -21.74 -3.14
CA ARG A 192 -14.42 -23.09 -2.64
C ARG A 192 -12.92 -23.38 -2.68
N ALA A 193 -12.33 -23.71 -1.53
CA ALA A 193 -10.95 -24.19 -1.47
C ALA A 193 -10.92 -25.68 -1.81
N VAL A 194 -10.46 -26.02 -3.01
CA VAL A 194 -10.59 -27.39 -3.55
C VAL A 194 -9.30 -28.20 -3.46
N ALA A 195 -8.13 -27.57 -3.38
CA ALA A 195 -6.87 -28.25 -3.08
C ALA A 195 -5.92 -27.30 -2.35
N MET A 196 -5.03 -27.87 -1.55
CA MET A 196 -3.95 -27.18 -0.86
C MET A 196 -2.80 -28.17 -0.75
N GLY A 197 -1.58 -27.65 -0.64
CA GLY A 197 -0.44 -28.50 -0.32
C GLY A 197 0.80 -27.69 -0.03
N LYS A 198 1.58 -28.16 0.95
CA LYS A 198 2.94 -27.69 1.20
C LYS A 198 3.94 -28.64 0.55
N LEU A 199 4.78 -28.12 -0.34
CA LEU A 199 5.72 -28.93 -1.13
C LEU A 199 7.12 -28.96 -0.50
N GLY A 200 7.50 -27.89 0.20
CA GLY A 200 8.81 -27.79 0.84
C GLY A 200 8.97 -26.46 1.57
N SER A 201 10.22 -26.00 1.72
CA SER A 201 10.52 -24.64 2.18
C SER A 201 10.38 -23.60 1.07
N SER A 202 10.41 -24.02 -0.18
CA SER A 202 10.23 -23.18 -1.35
C SER A 202 9.68 -24.02 -2.51
N THR A 203 9.06 -23.36 -3.48
CA THR A 203 8.61 -23.96 -4.74
C THR A 203 8.56 -22.90 -5.84
N THR A 204 8.14 -23.27 -7.04
CA THR A 204 7.91 -22.33 -8.13
C THR A 204 6.56 -22.56 -8.79
N VAL A 205 6.03 -21.53 -9.46
CA VAL A 205 4.82 -21.67 -10.27
C VAL A 205 4.96 -22.77 -11.33
N ALA A 206 6.16 -22.96 -11.89
CA ALA A 206 6.42 -23.99 -12.90
C ALA A 206 6.29 -25.42 -12.34
N GLU A 207 6.79 -25.64 -11.12
CA GLU A 207 6.65 -26.94 -10.43
C GLU A 207 5.19 -27.25 -10.12
N VAL A 208 4.45 -26.28 -9.56
CA VAL A 208 3.02 -26.45 -9.28
C VAL A 208 2.23 -26.71 -10.56
N LYS A 209 2.50 -25.97 -11.65
CA LYS A 209 1.91 -26.25 -12.98
C LYS A 209 2.22 -27.67 -13.48
N ALA A 210 3.43 -28.17 -13.24
CA ALA A 210 3.81 -29.53 -13.64
C ALA A 210 3.10 -30.61 -12.82
N LEU A 211 2.97 -30.42 -11.50
CA LEU A 211 2.18 -31.29 -10.62
C LEU A 211 0.71 -31.30 -11.05
N ASP A 212 0.18 -30.13 -11.38
CA ASP A 212 -1.20 -29.99 -11.83
C ASP A 212 -1.45 -30.73 -13.15
N LYS A 213 -0.59 -30.49 -14.15
CA LYS A 213 -0.68 -31.14 -15.46
C LYS A 213 -0.51 -32.66 -15.40
N SER A 214 0.22 -33.17 -14.42
CA SER A 214 0.39 -34.61 -14.19
C SER A 214 -0.72 -35.24 -13.34
N GLY A 215 -1.73 -34.46 -12.93
CA GLY A 215 -2.86 -34.93 -12.13
C GLY A 215 -2.52 -35.22 -10.68
N GLN A 216 -1.42 -34.67 -10.17
CA GLN A 216 -0.99 -34.87 -8.78
C GLN A 216 -1.68 -33.90 -7.79
N ILE A 217 -2.26 -32.81 -8.30
CA ILE A 217 -3.09 -31.89 -7.50
C ILE A 217 -4.55 -32.35 -7.56
N ILE A 218 -4.98 -33.07 -6.53
CA ILE A 218 -6.34 -33.63 -6.45
C ILE A 218 -7.30 -32.58 -5.90
N ARG A 219 -8.25 -32.14 -6.73
CA ARG A 219 -9.33 -31.25 -6.29
C ARG A 219 -10.41 -32.04 -5.55
N SER A 220 -10.87 -31.49 -4.42
CA SER A 220 -12.09 -31.92 -3.75
C SER A 220 -13.30 -31.60 -4.62
N THR A 221 -14.10 -32.63 -4.88
CA THR A 221 -15.30 -32.56 -5.73
C THR A 221 -16.60 -32.53 -4.93
N SER A 222 -16.52 -32.56 -3.59
CA SER A 222 -17.69 -32.49 -2.71
C SER A 222 -17.36 -31.84 -1.38
N ARG A 223 -18.27 -31.03 -0.86
CA ARG A 223 -18.21 -30.35 0.44
C ARG A 223 -16.87 -29.64 0.68
N ALA A 224 -16.29 -29.04 -0.35
CA ALA A 224 -15.09 -28.23 -0.20
C ALA A 224 -15.41 -26.98 0.68
N PRO A 225 -14.50 -26.57 1.59
CA PRO A 225 -14.70 -25.38 2.42
C PRO A 225 -15.02 -24.13 1.59
N LEU A 226 -16.02 -23.37 2.04
CA LEU A 226 -16.37 -22.06 1.46
C LEU A 226 -15.73 -20.94 2.31
N LYS A 227 -14.96 -20.07 1.67
CA LYS A 227 -14.15 -19.02 2.31
C LYS A 227 -14.12 -17.77 1.43
N ASP A 228 -13.82 -16.62 2.01
CA ASP A 228 -13.42 -15.39 1.30
C ASP A 228 -11.91 -15.09 1.48
N SER A 229 -11.29 -15.76 2.46
CA SER A 229 -9.91 -15.55 2.87
C SER A 229 -9.26 -16.90 3.19
N ILE A 230 -8.03 -17.08 2.73
CA ILE A 230 -7.28 -18.33 2.91
C ILE A 230 -5.78 -18.08 2.98
N THR A 231 -5.12 -18.76 3.91
CA THR A 231 -3.66 -18.72 4.01
C THR A 231 -3.04 -19.63 2.97
N VAL A 232 -2.22 -19.08 2.10
CA VAL A 232 -1.35 -19.85 1.21
C VAL A 232 -0.09 -20.24 2.00
N PRO A 233 0.23 -21.55 2.09
CA PRO A 233 1.38 -22.00 2.84
C PRO A 233 2.68 -21.70 2.09
N ASP A 234 3.70 -21.25 2.83
CA ASP A 234 5.07 -21.08 2.34
C ASP A 234 5.59 -22.33 1.63
N GLY A 235 6.20 -22.14 0.45
CA GLY A 235 6.70 -23.23 -0.39
C GLY A 235 5.58 -24.20 -0.80
N GLY A 236 4.40 -23.67 -1.10
CA GLY A 236 3.18 -24.44 -1.31
C GLY A 236 2.17 -23.73 -2.19
N TYR A 237 0.97 -24.30 -2.26
CA TYR A 237 -0.10 -23.81 -3.13
C TYR A 237 -1.48 -23.99 -2.52
N VAL A 238 -2.44 -23.23 -3.07
CA VAL A 238 -3.87 -23.37 -2.84
C VAL A 238 -4.62 -23.24 -4.17
N VAL A 239 -5.62 -24.09 -4.39
CA VAL A 239 -6.51 -24.04 -5.55
C VAL A 239 -7.90 -23.62 -5.10
N LEU A 240 -8.39 -22.53 -5.65
CA LEU A 240 -9.68 -21.91 -5.35
C LEU A 240 -10.59 -21.95 -6.56
N ARG A 241 -11.89 -22.15 -6.34
CA ARG A 241 -12.90 -22.07 -7.40
C ARG A 241 -14.06 -21.18 -6.99
N PHE A 242 -14.50 -20.33 -7.91
CA PHE A 242 -15.72 -19.54 -7.76
C PHE A 242 -16.36 -19.30 -9.12
N ARG A 243 -17.65 -18.98 -9.12
CA ARG A 243 -18.36 -18.51 -10.30
C ARG A 243 -18.27 -16.99 -10.31
N ALA A 244 -17.84 -16.42 -11.43
CA ALA A 244 -17.75 -14.97 -11.61
C ALA A 244 -19.14 -14.39 -11.91
N ASP A 245 -20.08 -14.48 -10.98
CA ASP A 245 -21.49 -14.06 -11.11
C ASP A 245 -21.80 -12.65 -10.61
N ASN A 246 -20.77 -11.90 -10.21
CA ASN A 246 -20.87 -10.54 -9.70
C ASN A 246 -20.02 -9.60 -10.57
N ALA A 247 -20.67 -8.88 -11.50
CA ALA A 247 -19.97 -8.00 -12.44
C ALA A 247 -19.32 -6.80 -11.73
N GLY A 248 -18.06 -6.51 -12.03
CA GLY A 248 -17.32 -5.41 -11.41
C GLY A 248 -15.81 -5.57 -11.41
N MET A 249 -15.15 -4.82 -10.53
CA MET A 249 -13.70 -4.79 -10.35
C MET A 249 -13.36 -5.24 -8.93
N TRP A 250 -12.85 -6.47 -8.78
CA TRP A 250 -12.70 -7.10 -7.47
C TRP A 250 -11.24 -7.35 -7.14
N MET A 251 -10.74 -6.76 -6.06
CA MET A 251 -9.36 -6.93 -5.65
C MET A 251 -9.16 -8.29 -4.96
N MET A 252 -8.17 -9.05 -5.41
CA MET A 252 -7.59 -10.16 -4.68
C MET A 252 -6.23 -9.74 -4.15
N HIS A 253 -6.00 -9.80 -2.85
CA HIS A 253 -4.77 -9.29 -2.24
C HIS A 253 -4.38 -10.04 -0.97
N CYS A 254 -3.11 -9.89 -0.57
CA CYS A 254 -2.66 -10.44 0.70
C CYS A 254 -3.14 -9.58 1.87
N HIS A 255 -3.99 -10.10 2.74
CA HIS A 255 -4.60 -9.39 3.87
C HIS A 255 -3.62 -9.00 5.01
N VAL A 256 -2.31 -9.11 4.77
CA VAL A 256 -1.31 -8.37 5.55
C VAL A 256 -1.17 -7.00 4.90
N VAL A 257 -1.59 -5.94 5.59
CA VAL A 257 -1.63 -4.56 5.06
C VAL A 257 -0.31 -4.18 4.40
N SER A 258 0.81 -4.44 5.08
CA SER A 258 2.14 -4.17 4.52
C SER A 258 2.42 -4.94 3.23
N HIS A 259 1.88 -6.14 3.01
CA HIS A 259 2.07 -6.86 1.75
C HIS A 259 1.17 -6.30 0.64
N THR A 260 -0.06 -5.90 0.96
CA THR A 260 -1.00 -5.27 0.01
C THR A 260 -0.46 -3.93 -0.49
N VAL A 261 -0.12 -3.01 0.42
CA VAL A 261 0.36 -1.66 0.05
C VAL A 261 1.66 -1.69 -0.75
N ASN A 262 2.47 -2.75 -0.58
CA ASN A 262 3.73 -2.93 -1.31
C ASN A 262 3.58 -3.70 -2.63
N GLY A 263 2.34 -4.05 -3.01
CA GLY A 263 1.99 -4.51 -4.35
C GLY A 263 1.52 -5.95 -4.48
N MET A 264 1.28 -6.67 -3.38
CA MET A 264 0.74 -8.04 -3.42
C MET A 264 -0.77 -8.03 -3.63
N GLY A 265 -1.19 -7.77 -4.87
CA GLY A 265 -2.58 -7.84 -5.26
C GLY A 265 -2.78 -7.93 -6.78
N VAL A 266 -4.01 -8.22 -7.17
CA VAL A 266 -4.48 -8.21 -8.55
C VAL A 266 -5.97 -7.88 -8.55
N ILE A 267 -6.42 -7.10 -9.53
CA ILE A 267 -7.84 -6.85 -9.78
C ILE A 267 -8.36 -7.93 -10.73
N ILE A 268 -9.44 -8.59 -10.36
CA ILE A 268 -10.21 -9.47 -11.23
C ILE A 268 -11.40 -8.68 -11.74
N GLN A 269 -11.37 -8.33 -13.03
CA GLN A 269 -12.51 -7.74 -13.70
C GLN A 269 -13.47 -8.84 -14.13
N VAL A 270 -14.74 -8.71 -13.74
CA VAL A 270 -15.81 -9.64 -14.09
C VAL A 270 -16.81 -8.94 -15.00
N GLY A 271 -16.87 -9.38 -16.26
CA GLY A 271 -17.71 -8.78 -17.29
C GLY A 271 -17.15 -7.47 -17.85
N ASP A 272 -17.93 -6.86 -18.73
CA ASP A 272 -17.62 -5.57 -19.36
C ASP A 272 -18.28 -4.41 -18.61
N LYS A 273 -17.78 -3.19 -18.85
CA LYS A 273 -18.33 -1.94 -18.26
C LYS A 273 -19.86 -1.82 -18.39
N SER A 274 -20.45 -2.31 -19.48
CA SER A 274 -21.90 -2.26 -19.70
C SER A 274 -22.70 -3.14 -18.72
N GLU A 275 -22.05 -4.11 -18.09
CA GLU A 275 -22.64 -5.05 -17.13
C GLU A 275 -22.42 -4.60 -15.68
N PHE A 276 -21.56 -3.62 -15.44
CA PHE A 276 -21.26 -3.13 -14.09
C PHE A 276 -22.47 -2.41 -13.48
N PRO A 277 -22.62 -2.46 -12.15
CA PRO A 277 -23.58 -1.60 -11.47
C PRO A 277 -23.25 -0.13 -11.75
N LYS A 278 -24.31 0.67 -11.96
CA LYS A 278 -24.13 2.12 -12.11
C LYS A 278 -23.66 2.71 -10.79
N ALA A 279 -22.70 3.63 -10.86
CA ALA A 279 -22.32 4.43 -9.71
C ALA A 279 -23.57 5.13 -9.11
N PRO A 280 -23.70 5.17 -7.77
CA PRO A 280 -24.73 5.96 -7.11
C PRO A 280 -24.70 7.42 -7.58
N LYS A 281 -25.86 8.10 -7.53
CA LYS A 281 -25.89 9.54 -7.79
C LYS A 281 -24.99 10.25 -6.77
N ASN A 282 -24.21 11.22 -7.24
CA ASN A 282 -23.26 11.98 -6.43
C ASN A 282 -22.21 11.12 -5.72
N PHE A 283 -21.89 9.92 -6.25
CA PHE A 283 -20.77 9.15 -5.74
C PHE A 283 -19.48 9.99 -5.85
N PRO A 284 -18.68 10.10 -4.78
CA PRO A 284 -17.48 10.94 -4.77
C PRO A 284 -16.54 10.58 -5.92
N LYS A 285 -15.98 11.62 -6.54
CA LYS A 285 -14.91 11.52 -7.52
C LYS A 285 -13.65 12.14 -6.93
N CYS A 286 -12.50 11.78 -7.47
CA CYS A 286 -11.25 12.46 -7.13
C CYS A 286 -11.42 13.98 -7.36
N GLY A 287 -11.14 14.79 -6.34
CA GLY A 287 -11.34 16.23 -6.35
C GLY A 287 -12.76 16.73 -6.06
N SER A 288 -13.73 15.86 -5.76
CA SER A 288 -15.08 16.27 -5.33
C SER A 288 -15.23 16.41 -3.81
N TRP A 289 -14.15 16.19 -3.04
CA TRP A 289 -14.11 16.41 -1.60
C TRP A 289 -13.90 17.91 -1.34
N ASN A 290 -14.96 18.57 -0.86
CA ASN A 290 -14.86 19.91 -0.31
C ASN A 290 -14.75 19.76 1.20
N LYS A 291 -13.59 20.10 1.78
CA LYS A 291 -13.43 20.17 3.24
C LYS A 291 -14.52 21.12 3.79
N PRO A 292 -15.23 20.76 4.87
CA PRO A 292 -16.07 21.73 5.58
C PRO A 292 -15.22 22.96 5.94
N VAL A 293 -15.72 24.15 5.64
CA VAL A 293 -15.10 25.38 6.15
C VAL A 293 -15.44 25.43 7.62
N GLU A 294 -14.47 25.14 8.49
CA GLU A 294 -14.59 25.48 9.90
C GLU A 294 -14.46 27.00 10.00
N ASP A 295 -15.46 27.65 10.59
CA ASP A 295 -15.46 29.09 10.84
C ASP A 295 -14.41 29.40 11.93
N ASP A 296 -13.21 29.80 11.51
CA ASP A 296 -12.15 30.33 12.38
C ASP A 296 -12.53 31.74 12.89
N ASP A 297 -13.47 31.81 13.82
CA ASP A 297 -13.62 32.96 14.71
C ASP A 297 -12.79 32.70 15.98
N ASP A 298 -11.48 32.97 15.91
CA ASP A 298 -10.71 33.45 17.06
C ASP A 298 -9.37 34.06 16.57
N GLU A 299 -9.40 35.38 16.39
CA GLU A 299 -8.21 36.21 16.27
C GLU A 299 -7.41 36.16 17.58
N GLU A 300 -6.23 35.56 17.57
CA GLU A 300 -5.13 35.99 18.44
C GLU A 300 -3.97 36.54 17.60
N GLU A 301 -3.90 37.87 17.57
CA GLU A 301 -2.71 38.62 17.17
C GLU A 301 -1.54 38.22 18.09
N ASP A 302 -0.50 37.60 17.52
CA ASP A 302 0.82 37.59 18.16
C ASP A 302 1.92 37.99 17.16
N GLU A 303 2.65 39.03 17.56
CA GLU A 303 3.78 39.63 16.86
C GLU A 303 4.95 38.64 16.75
N ASP A 304 5.25 38.13 15.55
CA ASP A 304 6.59 37.55 15.30
C ASP A 304 7.06 37.70 13.83
N LYS A 305 7.43 38.93 13.44
CA LYS A 305 7.91 39.29 12.08
C LYS A 305 9.29 38.72 11.69
N GLY A 306 9.78 37.68 12.37
CA GLY A 306 10.98 36.92 12.01
C GLY A 306 10.71 35.46 11.63
N VAL A 307 9.46 35.01 11.78
CA VAL A 307 9.05 33.60 11.70
C VAL A 307 8.38 33.28 10.35
N ASP A 308 7.86 34.29 9.65
CA ASP A 308 7.16 34.16 8.36
C ASP A 308 8.01 33.53 7.24
N ILE A 309 9.31 33.84 7.13
CA ILE A 309 10.14 33.33 6.03
C ILE A 309 10.36 31.82 6.14
N VAL A 310 10.50 31.29 7.35
CA VAL A 310 10.74 29.86 7.58
C VAL A 310 9.45 29.07 7.41
N TYR A 311 8.31 29.60 7.88
CA TYR A 311 7.00 29.00 7.64
C TYR A 311 6.61 29.03 6.17
N PHE A 312 6.89 30.11 5.43
CA PHE A 312 6.57 30.19 3.99
C PHE A 312 7.49 29.31 3.12
N LEU A 313 8.76 29.14 3.50
CA LEU A 313 9.67 28.18 2.86
C LEU A 313 9.30 26.72 3.17
N LEU A 314 8.85 26.44 4.39
CA LEU A 314 8.30 25.15 4.77
C LEU A 314 6.96 24.90 4.07
N PHE A 315 6.14 25.93 3.88
CA PHE A 315 4.89 25.88 3.10
C PHE A 315 5.17 25.65 1.62
N TYR A 316 6.19 26.27 1.02
CA TYR A 316 6.57 26.03 -0.38
C TYR A 316 7.20 24.63 -0.57
N VAL A 317 7.94 24.15 0.43
CA VAL A 317 8.45 22.76 0.47
C VAL A 317 7.28 21.78 0.67
N TYR A 318 6.31 22.09 1.52
CA TYR A 318 5.09 21.32 1.79
C TYR A 318 4.14 21.27 0.58
N VAL A 319 3.89 22.38 -0.11
CA VAL A 319 3.10 22.44 -1.36
C VAL A 319 3.80 21.75 -2.54
N CYS A 320 5.11 21.51 -2.46
CA CYS A 320 5.84 20.66 -3.42
C CYS A 320 5.99 19.19 -2.95
N ILE A 321 5.52 18.88 -1.75
CA ILE A 321 5.49 17.52 -1.16
C ILE A 321 4.07 16.93 -1.25
N ASN A 322 3.03 17.75 -1.13
CA ASN A 322 1.62 17.33 -1.15
C ASN A 322 0.97 17.63 -2.52
N ASP A 323 1.35 16.84 -3.52
CA ASP A 323 0.45 16.48 -4.63
C ASP A 323 0.85 15.08 -5.12
N ASP A 324 0.86 14.18 -4.15
CA ASP A 324 0.31 12.84 -4.29
C ASP A 324 -0.54 12.66 -3.01
N ASP A 325 -1.58 13.50 -2.86
CA ASP A 325 -2.47 13.50 -1.69
C ASP A 325 -3.19 12.16 -1.56
N ASP A 326 -2.93 11.50 -0.42
CA ASP A 326 -3.90 11.19 0.62
C ASP A 326 -5.26 10.61 0.20
N ASP A 327 -5.46 9.35 0.58
CA ASP A 327 -6.68 8.94 1.27
C ASP A 327 -6.21 8.17 2.52
N ASP A 328 -6.03 8.88 3.62
CA ASP A 328 -6.08 8.34 4.98
C ASP A 328 -6.34 9.56 5.89
N ASP A 329 -7.60 9.77 6.24
CA ASP A 329 -8.09 10.12 7.57
C ASP A 329 -9.52 9.49 7.57
N ASP A 330 -9.95 8.71 8.56
CA ASP A 330 -10.14 9.16 9.92
C ASP A 330 -9.97 8.05 10.97
N ASP A 331 -9.73 8.54 12.18
CA ASP A 331 -9.63 7.90 13.48
C ASP A 331 -10.89 7.12 13.94
N ASP A 332 -10.67 6.11 14.79
CA ASP A 332 -11.60 5.61 15.82
C ASP A 332 -11.23 6.38 17.13
N ASP A 333 -12.08 6.88 18.04
CA ASP A 333 -13.41 6.47 18.47
C ASP A 333 -14.02 7.52 19.45
N ASP A 334 -15.36 7.46 19.56
CA ASP A 334 -16.23 7.62 20.75
C ASP A 334 -16.94 8.96 21.14
N ASP A 335 -18.28 8.81 21.13
CA ASP A 335 -19.32 9.18 22.12
C ASP A 335 -20.26 10.40 21.93
N ASP A 336 -21.54 10.01 21.77
CA ASP A 336 -22.78 10.49 22.40
C ASP A 336 -23.55 11.76 21.96
N ASP A 337 -24.83 11.47 21.68
CA ASP A 337 -26.08 12.15 22.02
C ASP A 337 -26.62 13.39 21.26
N ASP A 338 -27.84 13.15 20.75
CA ASP A 338 -29.07 13.96 20.81
C ASP A 338 -29.30 15.23 19.95
N ASP A 339 -30.37 15.07 19.15
CA ASP A 339 -31.55 15.94 18.98
C ASP A 339 -31.50 17.28 18.20
N ASP A 340 -32.42 17.30 17.23
CA ASP A 340 -33.39 18.33 16.88
C ASP A 340 -33.01 19.60 16.07
N ASP A 341 -33.71 19.65 14.93
CA ASP A 341 -34.52 20.76 14.41
C ASP A 341 -33.90 21.97 13.68
N ASP A 342 -34.46 22.12 12.47
CA ASP A 342 -35.00 23.32 11.84
C ASP A 342 -34.11 24.33 11.07
N ASP A 343 -34.51 24.43 9.80
CA ASP A 343 -34.85 25.65 9.06
C ASP A 343 -33.75 26.53 8.41
N ASP A 344 -33.83 26.49 7.07
CA ASP A 344 -34.08 27.64 6.19
C ASP A 344 -32.95 28.58 5.69
N VAL A 345 -32.91 28.65 4.34
CA VAL A 345 -32.92 29.85 3.49
C VAL A 345 -31.59 30.41 2.93
N ASP A 346 -31.45 30.12 1.63
CA ASP A 346 -31.21 30.99 0.44
C ASP A 346 -29.96 31.90 0.26
N ASP A 347 -29.55 31.91 -1.02
CA ASP A 347 -28.94 32.99 -1.83
C ASP A 347 -27.50 33.45 -1.44
N ASP A 348 -26.57 33.78 -2.34
CA ASP A 348 -26.60 34.02 -3.79
C ASP A 348 -25.13 34.05 -4.27
N GLY A 349 -24.90 33.91 -5.58
CA GLY A 349 -23.57 33.77 -6.19
C GLY A 349 -22.60 34.96 -6.08
N ASP A 350 -21.31 34.74 -6.32
CA ASP A 350 -20.61 35.11 -7.56
C ASP A 350 -19.09 34.79 -7.50
N GLU A 351 -18.53 34.55 -8.68
CA GLU A 351 -17.13 34.44 -9.10
C GLU A 351 -15.98 34.56 -8.06
N SER A 352 -15.24 33.45 -7.86
CA SER A 352 -13.77 33.51 -7.97
C SER A 352 -13.18 32.16 -8.35
N THR A 353 -12.36 32.18 -9.39
CA THR A 353 -11.56 31.05 -9.88
C THR A 353 -10.60 30.58 -8.79
N SER A 354 -10.86 29.42 -8.17
CA SER A 354 -10.01 28.85 -7.13
C SER A 354 -8.66 28.39 -7.73
N GLU A 355 -7.59 29.04 -7.27
CA GLU A 355 -6.20 28.62 -7.43
C GLU A 355 -5.91 27.34 -6.61
N ARG A 356 -6.40 26.18 -7.05
CA ARG A 356 -5.92 24.87 -6.55
C ARG A 356 -5.73 23.89 -7.69
N CYS A 357 -4.69 23.07 -7.57
CA CYS A 357 -4.15 22.06 -8.49
C CYS A 357 -3.25 22.57 -9.62
N LEU A 358 -1.95 22.72 -9.33
CA LEU A 358 -0.90 22.84 -10.35
C LEU A 358 0.47 22.28 -9.88
N CYS A 359 0.55 21.15 -9.16
CA CYS A 359 1.88 20.58 -8.83
C CYS A 359 2.53 19.76 -9.96
N TYR A 360 1.94 19.74 -11.16
CA TYR A 360 2.62 19.20 -12.34
C TYR A 360 3.70 20.14 -12.93
N TYR A 361 3.79 21.40 -12.47
CA TYR A 361 4.60 22.43 -13.16
C TYR A 361 5.91 22.88 -12.49
N LYS A 362 6.23 22.52 -11.24
CA LYS A 362 7.32 23.21 -10.50
C LYS A 362 8.59 22.41 -10.20
N LYS A 363 8.80 21.25 -10.83
CA LYS A 363 10.06 20.49 -10.71
C LYS A 363 11.28 21.34 -11.11
N LYS A 364 11.15 22.06 -12.24
CA LYS A 364 12.21 22.92 -12.78
C LYS A 364 12.42 24.16 -11.90
N GLU A 365 11.36 24.79 -11.44
CA GLU A 365 11.43 25.99 -10.59
C GLU A 365 12.06 25.71 -9.22
N THR A 366 11.76 24.55 -8.63
CA THR A 366 12.41 24.15 -7.37
C THR A 366 13.89 23.84 -7.58
N GLU A 367 14.25 23.25 -8.72
CA GLU A 367 15.65 22.97 -9.07
C GLU A 367 16.42 24.26 -9.34
N ASP A 368 15.83 25.20 -10.07
CA ASP A 368 16.38 26.52 -10.35
C ASP A 368 16.55 27.34 -9.06
N PHE A 369 15.62 27.22 -8.10
CA PHE A 369 15.73 27.82 -6.77
C PHE A 369 16.96 27.33 -6.01
N PHE A 370 17.13 26.01 -5.85
CA PHE A 370 18.30 25.49 -5.12
C PHE A 370 19.62 25.68 -5.88
N LYS A 371 19.61 25.74 -7.22
CA LYS A 371 20.77 26.17 -8.02
C LYS A 371 21.16 27.61 -7.73
N ALA A 372 20.18 28.51 -7.60
CA ALA A 372 20.43 29.91 -7.24
C ALA A 372 20.99 30.04 -5.82
N VAL A 373 20.48 29.27 -4.85
CA VAL A 373 21.03 29.22 -3.49
C VAL A 373 22.49 28.73 -3.50
N VAL A 374 22.80 27.65 -4.22
CA VAL A 374 24.19 27.17 -4.34
C VAL A 374 25.10 28.18 -5.04
N ALA A 375 24.62 28.87 -6.07
CA ALA A 375 25.39 29.88 -6.78
C ALA A 375 25.67 31.14 -5.93
N ASP A 376 24.85 31.41 -4.93
CA ASP A 376 24.98 32.57 -4.04
C ASP A 376 25.96 32.31 -2.88
N VAL A 377 26.03 31.07 -2.37
CA VAL A 377 26.97 30.71 -1.27
C VAL A 377 28.19 29.90 -1.69
N ALA A 378 28.20 29.38 -2.91
CA ALA A 378 29.27 28.55 -3.48
C ALA A 378 29.41 28.79 -5.00
N ASP A 379 30.14 27.94 -5.72
CA ASP A 379 30.14 27.96 -7.18
C ASP A 379 28.89 27.21 -7.69
N GLY A 380 28.02 27.88 -8.45
CA GLY A 380 26.79 27.32 -8.99
C GLY A 380 26.97 26.06 -9.84
N SER A 381 28.17 25.85 -10.41
CA SER A 381 28.53 24.61 -11.13
C SER A 381 28.65 23.39 -10.22
N GLN A 382 28.73 23.59 -8.89
CA GLN A 382 28.82 22.53 -7.88
C GLN A 382 27.46 21.98 -7.46
N PHE A 383 26.34 22.56 -7.90
CA PHE A 383 25.00 22.04 -7.59
C PHE A 383 24.86 20.57 -8.00
N GLU A 384 25.27 20.24 -9.22
CA GLU A 384 25.27 18.87 -9.74
C GLU A 384 26.22 17.95 -8.96
N TYR A 385 27.35 18.48 -8.48
CA TYR A 385 28.30 17.74 -7.66
C TYR A 385 27.71 17.41 -6.28
N PHE A 386 27.06 18.36 -5.64
CA PHE A 386 26.40 18.22 -4.33
C PHE A 386 25.16 17.33 -4.37
N VAL A 387 24.41 17.33 -5.47
CA VAL A 387 23.29 16.40 -5.65
C VAL A 387 23.78 14.95 -5.86
N LYS A 388 24.93 14.76 -6.51
CA LYS A 388 25.46 13.43 -6.89
C LYS A 388 26.38 12.77 -5.85
N HIS A 389 27.05 13.53 -4.99
CA HIS A 389 27.94 12.94 -3.98
C HIS A 389 27.17 12.52 -2.72
N SER A 390 27.26 11.24 -2.38
CA SER A 390 26.61 10.66 -1.21
C SER A 390 27.38 11.02 0.08
N ILE A 391 26.69 11.63 1.04
CA ILE A 391 27.21 11.85 2.39
C ILE A 391 26.63 10.81 3.35
N GLN A 392 27.42 10.33 4.31
CA GLN A 392 26.90 9.66 5.52
C GLN A 392 26.27 10.72 6.44
N LEU A 393 24.96 10.93 6.26
CA LEU A 393 24.18 12.04 6.85
C LEU A 393 24.15 12.05 8.40
N SER A 394 24.50 10.95 9.06
CA SER A 394 24.37 10.77 10.51
C SER A 394 25.37 11.57 11.36
N ASP A 395 26.42 12.13 10.78
CA ASP A 395 27.52 12.74 11.56
C ASP A 395 27.56 14.27 11.52
N TYR A 396 26.71 14.92 10.72
CA TYR A 396 26.78 16.37 10.51
C TYR A 396 25.92 17.15 11.51
N PRO A 397 26.51 18.10 12.27
CA PRO A 397 25.80 18.91 13.25
C PRO A 397 24.63 19.71 12.66
N CYS A 398 24.80 20.25 11.44
CA CYS A 398 23.76 21.05 10.78
C CYS A 398 22.55 20.22 10.38
N TYR A 399 22.74 19.00 9.88
CA TYR A 399 21.63 18.08 9.57
C TYR A 399 20.84 17.73 10.84
N LYS A 400 21.55 17.39 11.93
CA LYS A 400 20.92 17.13 13.24
C LYS A 400 20.17 18.36 13.77
N GLN A 401 20.66 19.56 13.49
CA GLN A 401 20.04 20.81 13.93
C GLN A 401 18.80 21.15 13.11
N SER A 402 18.84 20.95 11.78
CA SER A 402 17.69 21.10 10.90
C SER A 402 16.58 20.10 11.21
N VAL A 403 16.93 18.83 11.43
CA VAL A 403 15.95 17.79 11.82
C VAL A 403 15.36 18.09 13.21
N LYS A 404 16.17 18.59 14.16
CA LYS A 404 15.67 19.03 15.48
C LYS A 404 14.73 20.23 15.41
N LEU A 405 15.01 21.20 14.52
CA LEU A 405 14.13 22.34 14.30
C LEU A 405 12.79 21.89 13.69
N LEU A 406 12.83 20.95 12.74
CA LEU A 406 11.64 20.32 12.16
C LEU A 406 10.80 19.56 13.20
N ILE A 407 11.42 18.72 14.03
CA ILE A 407 10.72 17.98 15.11
C ILE A 407 10.17 18.92 16.19
N LYS A 408 10.85 20.04 16.47
CA LYS A 408 10.40 21.03 17.45
C LYS A 408 9.25 21.88 16.92
N ALA A 409 9.23 22.16 15.61
CA ALA A 409 8.15 22.90 14.96
C ALA A 409 6.88 22.04 14.78
N CYS A 410 7.03 20.71 14.61
CA CYS A 410 5.91 19.77 14.50
C CYS A 410 6.08 18.58 15.47
N PRO A 411 5.63 18.69 16.73
CA PRO A 411 5.73 17.62 17.71
C PRO A 411 4.90 16.39 17.28
N GLY A 412 5.53 15.22 17.13
CA GLY A 412 4.85 13.96 16.74
C GLY A 412 5.32 13.38 15.39
N MET A 413 6.08 14.15 14.60
CA MET A 413 6.61 13.72 13.31
C MET A 413 7.79 12.73 13.49
N ASP A 414 7.61 11.45 13.11
CA ASP A 414 8.69 10.45 13.05
C ASP A 414 9.38 10.52 11.67
N VAL A 415 10.58 11.11 11.61
CA VAL A 415 11.31 11.36 10.34
C VAL A 415 12.35 10.27 10.09
N PRO A 416 12.06 9.20 9.33
CA PRO A 416 13.09 8.26 8.90
C PRO A 416 14.02 8.91 7.88
N GLN A 417 15.31 8.56 7.91
CA GLN A 417 16.40 9.14 7.09
C GLN A 417 16.19 9.14 5.55
N ASN A 418 15.14 8.49 5.05
CA ASN A 418 14.95 8.16 3.63
C ASN A 418 13.81 8.91 2.91
N TYR A 419 13.24 9.97 3.49
CA TYR A 419 12.20 10.77 2.84
C TYR A 419 12.72 11.55 1.61
N PHE A 420 11.96 11.60 0.50
CA PHE A 420 12.41 12.21 -0.77
C PHE A 420 12.67 13.72 -0.64
N ALA A 421 11.90 14.43 0.18
CA ALA A 421 12.15 15.85 0.50
C ALA A 421 13.53 16.10 1.14
N LEU A 422 14.08 15.13 1.86
CA LEU A 422 15.41 15.23 2.46
C LEU A 422 16.54 15.22 1.41
N ARG A 423 16.27 14.83 0.15
CA ARG A 423 17.28 14.82 -0.93
C ARG A 423 17.67 16.22 -1.40
N LYS A 424 16.74 17.19 -1.39
CA LYS A 424 17.05 18.60 -1.71
C LYS A 424 17.74 19.29 -0.53
N LEU A 425 17.43 18.87 0.70
CA LEU A 425 18.16 19.24 1.92
C LEU A 425 19.60 18.70 1.95
N ARG A 426 19.97 17.70 1.12
CA ARG A 426 21.37 17.26 0.93
C ARG A 426 22.24 18.36 0.33
N VAL A 427 21.69 19.26 -0.47
CA VAL A 427 22.42 20.42 -0.99
C VAL A 427 22.89 21.29 0.18
N LEU A 428 22.02 21.53 1.16
CA LEU A 428 22.37 22.30 2.37
C LEU A 428 23.41 21.56 3.22
N ALA A 429 23.30 20.23 3.36
CA ALA A 429 24.29 19.43 4.07
C ALA A 429 25.67 19.42 3.39
N ASN A 430 25.72 19.39 2.06
CA ASN A 430 26.95 19.48 1.27
C ASN A 430 27.59 20.88 1.32
N LEU A 431 26.78 21.95 1.34
CA LEU A 431 27.29 23.31 1.55
C LEU A 431 27.95 23.45 2.92
N CYS A 432 27.40 22.81 3.96
CA CYS A 432 28.05 22.73 5.27
C CYS A 432 29.35 21.91 5.26
N ASP A 433 29.42 20.80 4.52
CA ASP A 433 30.65 20.02 4.35
C ASP A 433 31.75 20.83 3.61
N ALA A 434 31.33 21.68 2.67
CA ALA A 434 32.17 22.69 2.03
C ALA A 434 32.57 23.87 2.95
N ARG A 435 32.32 23.75 4.27
CA ARG A 435 32.62 24.74 5.33
C ARG A 435 31.87 26.07 5.23
N ILE A 436 30.72 26.10 4.55
CA ILE A 436 29.83 27.26 4.53
C ILE A 436 29.00 27.24 5.82
N SER A 437 28.97 28.36 6.54
CA SER A 437 28.26 28.42 7.82
C SER A 437 26.74 28.38 7.62
N ALA A 438 26.02 27.78 8.57
CA ALA A 438 24.56 27.70 8.53
C ALA A 438 23.90 29.07 8.37
N ASN A 439 24.45 30.12 9.02
CA ASN A 439 23.93 31.48 8.91
C ASN A 439 24.07 32.05 7.48
N GLN A 440 25.14 31.72 6.76
CA GLN A 440 25.32 32.14 5.37
C GLN A 440 24.33 31.43 4.45
N ILE A 441 24.09 30.14 4.67
CA ILE A 441 23.13 29.34 3.91
C ILE A 441 21.71 29.87 4.12
N TRP A 442 21.30 30.10 5.37
CA TRP A 442 19.96 30.62 5.67
C TRP A 442 19.73 32.04 5.17
N LYS A 443 20.76 32.90 5.24
CA LYS A 443 20.70 34.24 4.67
C LYS A 443 20.50 34.18 3.15
N SER A 444 21.26 33.34 2.46
CA SER A 444 21.16 33.14 1.02
C SER A 444 19.78 32.63 0.57
N ILE A 445 19.22 31.68 1.32
CA ILE A 445 17.86 31.19 1.07
C ILE A 445 16.84 32.34 1.16
N GLY A 446 16.95 33.20 2.18
CA GLY A 446 16.10 34.38 2.30
C GLY A 446 16.31 35.40 1.17
N ASP A 447 17.57 35.67 0.80
CA ASP A 447 17.93 36.61 -0.25
C ASP A 447 17.41 36.12 -1.63
N VAL A 448 17.61 34.85 -1.96
CA VAL A 448 17.13 34.22 -3.22
C VAL A 448 15.59 34.17 -3.27
N ALA A 449 14.93 33.84 -2.17
CA ALA A 449 13.46 33.84 -2.09
C ALA A 449 12.87 35.24 -2.31
N SER A 450 13.51 36.27 -1.75
CA SER A 450 13.09 37.67 -1.93
C SER A 450 13.29 38.16 -3.37
N GLN A 451 14.40 37.78 -4.01
CA GLN A 451 14.74 38.19 -5.39
C GLN A 451 13.89 37.50 -6.45
N ALA A 452 13.44 36.27 -6.18
CA ALA A 452 12.54 35.53 -7.05
C ALA A 452 11.07 36.01 -6.97
N ALA A 453 10.79 37.09 -6.23
CA ALA A 453 9.45 37.62 -5.96
C ALA A 453 8.48 36.61 -5.33
N ILE A 454 9.02 35.56 -4.69
CA ILE A 454 8.25 34.52 -4.01
C ILE A 454 7.56 35.09 -2.75
N CYS A 455 8.13 36.16 -2.17
CA CYS A 455 7.62 36.87 -1.00
C CYS A 455 7.12 38.30 -1.32
N ALA A 456 6.49 38.54 -2.47
CA ALA A 456 5.85 39.83 -2.72
C ALA A 456 4.53 39.92 -1.92
N ALA A 457 4.52 40.74 -0.86
CA ALA A 457 3.31 41.06 -0.11
C ALA A 457 2.21 41.57 -1.06
N ARG A 458 1.01 40.98 -1.00
CA ARG A 458 -0.19 41.57 -1.63
C ARG A 458 -0.35 43.02 -1.12
N PRO A 459 -0.67 43.99 -1.97
CA PRO A 459 -1.08 45.31 -1.49
C PRO A 459 -2.34 45.13 -0.64
N ALA A 460 -2.36 45.72 0.55
CA ALA A 460 -3.53 45.73 1.42
C ALA A 460 -4.72 46.39 0.69
N GLY A 461 -5.81 45.64 0.56
CA GLY A 461 -7.10 46.12 0.07
C GLY A 461 -7.45 45.67 -1.34
N GLN A 462 -7.94 44.44 -1.47
CA GLN A 462 -9.11 44.06 -2.28
C GLN A 462 -9.53 42.64 -1.99
#